data_AF-W2LXP2-F1
#
_entry.id   AF-W2LXP2-F1
#
_cell.length_a   1.000
_cell.length_b   1.000
_cell.length_c   1.000
_cell.angle_alpha   90.00
_cell.angle_beta   90.00
_cell.angle_gamma   90.00
#
_symmetry.space_group_name_H-M   'P 1'
#
loop_
_entity.id
_entity.type
_entity.pdbx_description
1 polymer ?
#
loop_
_entity_poly.entity_id
_entity_poly.type
_entity_poly.pdbx_seq_one_letter_code
_entity_poly.pdbx_strand_id
1 'polypeptide(L)'
;MKTFVFSSAIVLATLVGSVNAHGYISRPKASYKPNTVYTTYNGLTSASVNKGFAGGVYNHEPVNNAKQFTQHWKATGYKSLRDMIDPISPGYGYSLDTATPVDVSSYKEMWWQNDEYKEGFLNSHHGPCEGWIDNKMVFHYDDCVAEFPSYPAKIPTDYSSCKGD
;
A
#
# COMPACT_ATOMS: atom_id res chain seq x y z
N MET A 1 32.72 -40.53 -44.07
CA MET A 1 31.56 -39.67 -43.75
C MET A 1 31.80 -39.04 -42.39
N LYS A 2 31.88 -37.71 -42.29
CA LYS A 2 32.01 -37.01 -41.00
C LYS A 2 30.63 -36.48 -40.61
N THR A 3 30.05 -37.05 -39.56
CA THR A 3 28.78 -36.65 -38.98
C THR A 3 28.99 -35.38 -38.15
N PHE A 4 28.32 -34.30 -38.53
CA PHE A 4 28.21 -33.10 -37.71
C PHE A 4 26.98 -33.22 -36.80
N VAL A 5 27.22 -33.21 -35.49
CA VAL A 5 26.15 -33.16 -34.48
C VAL A 5 25.89 -31.68 -34.20
N PHE A 6 24.72 -31.18 -34.59
CA PHE A 6 24.25 -29.85 -34.19
C PHE A 6 23.69 -29.95 -32.77
N SER A 7 24.39 -29.37 -31.79
CA SER A 7 23.86 -29.13 -30.45
C SER A 7 23.04 -27.84 -30.47
N SER A 8 21.72 -27.96 -30.41
CA SER A 8 20.82 -26.83 -30.20
C SER A 8 20.77 -26.51 -28.70
N ALA A 9 21.43 -25.43 -28.27
CA ALA A 9 21.25 -24.88 -26.93
C ALA A 9 19.92 -24.12 -26.87
N ILE A 10 18.95 -24.65 -26.11
CA ILE A 10 17.69 -23.94 -25.83
C ILE A 10 17.99 -22.90 -24.74
N VAL A 11 18.01 -21.62 -25.13
CA VAL A 11 18.08 -20.51 -24.17
C VAL A 11 16.66 -20.22 -23.70
N LEU A 12 16.34 -20.62 -22.47
CA LEU A 12 15.08 -20.28 -21.82
C LEU A 12 15.17 -18.84 -21.31
N ALA A 13 14.63 -17.88 -22.06
CA ALA A 13 14.50 -16.50 -21.60
C ALA A 13 13.40 -16.44 -20.52
N THR A 14 13.80 -16.34 -19.26
CA THR A 14 12.86 -16.05 -18.17
C THR A 14 12.39 -14.60 -18.31
N LEU A 15 11.18 -14.39 -18.83
CA LEU A 15 10.50 -13.10 -18.64
C LEU A 15 10.24 -12.94 -17.14
N VAL A 16 11.06 -12.13 -16.48
CA VAL A 16 10.75 -11.65 -15.13
C VAL A 16 9.63 -10.62 -15.28
N GLY A 17 8.38 -11.10 -15.28
CA GLY A 17 7.21 -10.23 -15.20
C GLY A 17 7.25 -9.47 -13.88
N SER A 18 7.25 -8.14 -13.93
CA SER A 18 7.05 -7.33 -12.73
C SER A 18 5.63 -7.56 -12.21
N VAL A 19 5.49 -8.20 -11.04
CA VAL A 19 4.19 -8.37 -10.38
C VAL A 19 3.72 -7.04 -9.80
N ASN A 20 2.44 -6.73 -9.97
CA ASN A 20 1.82 -5.46 -9.57
C ASN A 20 0.82 -5.74 -8.44
N ALA A 21 1.37 -6.12 -7.28
CA ALA A 21 0.63 -6.90 -6.31
C ALA A 21 0.18 -6.15 -5.03
N HIS A 22 0.58 -4.91 -4.74
CA HIS A 22 0.19 -4.26 -3.47
C HIS A 22 -0.83 -3.11 -3.62
N GLY A 23 -0.98 -2.55 -4.83
CA GLY A 23 -1.97 -1.53 -5.14
C GLY A 23 -1.43 -0.11 -5.23
N TYR A 24 -2.30 0.83 -5.61
CA TYR A 24 -1.96 2.23 -5.84
C TYR A 24 -3.18 3.16 -5.70
N ILE A 25 -2.92 4.45 -5.47
CA ILE A 25 -3.96 5.49 -5.51
C ILE A 25 -4.31 5.79 -6.98
N SER A 26 -5.50 5.40 -7.43
CA SER A 26 -5.99 5.64 -8.78
C SER A 26 -6.81 6.93 -8.92
N ARG A 27 -7.34 7.45 -7.81
CA ARG A 27 -8.04 8.75 -7.75
C ARG A 27 -7.78 9.47 -6.41
N PRO A 28 -7.32 10.74 -6.41
CA PRO A 28 -6.68 11.41 -7.54
C PRO A 28 -5.51 10.60 -8.07
N LYS A 29 -5.30 10.62 -9.39
CA LYS A 29 -4.30 9.77 -10.03
C LYS A 29 -2.91 10.18 -9.53
N ALA A 30 -2.27 9.31 -8.77
CA ALA A 30 -0.89 9.51 -8.34
C ALA A 30 0.10 9.30 -9.49
N SER A 31 1.24 10.00 -9.42
CA SER A 31 2.35 9.86 -10.36
C SER A 31 3.52 9.20 -9.65
N TYR A 32 4.21 8.30 -10.36
CA TYR A 32 5.25 7.44 -9.78
C TYR A 32 6.57 7.54 -10.55
N LYS A 33 7.67 7.23 -9.87
CA LYS A 33 9.02 7.24 -10.45
C LYS A 33 9.11 6.28 -11.64
N PRO A 34 9.68 6.70 -12.78
CA PRO A 34 9.81 5.84 -13.95
C PRO A 34 10.68 4.62 -13.64
N ASN A 35 10.42 3.50 -14.33
CA ASN A 35 11.17 2.24 -14.17
C ASN A 35 11.13 1.66 -12.73
N THR A 36 10.07 1.95 -11.97
CA THR A 36 9.84 1.34 -10.65
C THR A 36 8.60 0.45 -10.68
N VAL A 37 8.61 -0.61 -9.86
CA VAL A 37 7.39 -1.36 -9.56
C VAL A 37 6.64 -0.56 -8.51
N TYR A 38 5.92 0.47 -8.94
CA TYR A 38 5.30 1.48 -8.07
C TYR A 38 4.22 0.92 -7.13
N THR A 39 3.83 -0.33 -7.31
CA THR A 39 2.86 -1.06 -6.49
C THR A 39 3.52 -2.16 -5.65
N THR A 40 4.84 -2.08 -5.46
CA THR A 40 5.51 -2.80 -4.38
C THR A 40 5.33 -2.05 -3.06
N TYR A 41 5.55 -2.72 -1.92
CA TYR A 41 5.55 -2.06 -0.63
C TYR A 41 6.68 -1.03 -0.52
N ASN A 42 6.46 0.06 0.23
CA ASN A 42 7.50 1.06 0.49
C ASN A 42 8.40 0.69 1.69
N GLY A 43 7.99 -0.29 2.50
CA GLY A 43 8.76 -0.79 3.64
C GLY A 43 8.07 -2.01 4.27
N LEU A 44 8.81 -2.74 5.10
CA LEU A 44 8.30 -3.86 5.89
C LEU A 44 8.55 -3.59 7.37
N THR A 45 7.62 -4.04 8.20
CA THR A 45 7.74 -3.97 9.65
C THR A 45 7.22 -5.26 10.28
N SER A 46 7.45 -5.43 11.57
CA SER A 46 6.91 -6.53 12.36
C SER A 46 6.56 -6.04 13.77
N ALA A 47 6.00 -6.93 14.60
CA ALA A 47 5.72 -6.64 16.01
C ALA A 47 6.94 -6.10 16.79
N SER A 48 8.18 -6.38 16.33
CA SER A 48 9.40 -5.85 16.97
C SER A 48 9.56 -4.33 16.89
N VAL A 49 8.79 -3.64 16.03
CA VAL A 49 8.83 -2.17 15.90
C VAL A 49 8.49 -1.44 17.19
N ASN A 50 7.69 -2.06 18.05
CA ASN A 50 7.32 -1.48 19.33
C ASN A 50 6.94 -2.58 20.32
N LYS A 51 7.47 -2.48 21.55
CA LYS A 51 7.18 -3.44 22.63
C LYS A 51 5.69 -3.58 22.97
N GLY A 52 4.84 -2.60 22.62
CA GLY A 52 3.39 -2.68 22.78
C GLY A 52 2.74 -3.84 22.01
N PHE A 53 3.37 -4.29 20.92
CA PHE A 53 2.94 -5.47 20.15
C PHE A 53 3.46 -6.80 20.72
N ALA A 54 4.22 -6.79 21.82
CA ALA A 54 4.75 -8.02 22.42
C ALA A 54 3.61 -8.95 22.88
N GLY A 55 3.76 -10.25 22.60
CA GLY A 55 2.78 -11.28 22.94
C GLY A 55 1.64 -11.45 21.93
N GLY A 56 1.50 -10.57 20.95
CA GLY A 56 0.54 -10.73 19.86
C GLY A 56 0.96 -11.77 18.83
N VAL A 57 -0.01 -12.36 18.14
CA VAL A 57 0.19 -13.30 17.03
C VAL A 57 -0.27 -12.65 15.74
N TYR A 58 0.64 -12.45 14.80
CA TYR A 58 0.43 -11.64 13.58
C TYR A 58 0.66 -12.41 12.28
N ASN A 59 0.75 -13.74 12.35
CA ASN A 59 1.04 -14.64 11.23
C ASN A 59 -0.04 -15.73 11.06
N HIS A 60 -1.28 -15.42 11.44
CA HIS A 60 -2.44 -16.30 11.26
C HIS A 60 -3.37 -15.75 10.18
N GLU A 61 -4.63 -16.15 10.21
CA GLU A 61 -5.73 -15.64 9.40
C GLU A 61 -5.79 -14.09 9.43
N PRO A 62 -5.95 -13.43 8.26
CA PRO A 62 -5.85 -11.97 8.12
C PRO A 62 -6.71 -11.16 9.10
N VAL A 63 -7.99 -11.47 9.24
CA VAL A 63 -8.91 -10.74 10.12
C VAL A 63 -8.45 -10.83 11.58
N ASN A 64 -7.94 -11.99 11.99
CA ASN A 64 -7.38 -12.16 13.34
C ASN A 64 -6.09 -11.37 13.54
N ASN A 65 -5.23 -11.26 12.53
CA ASN A 65 -4.04 -10.41 12.61
C ASN A 65 -4.42 -8.94 12.81
N ALA A 66 -5.43 -8.43 12.10
CA ALA A 66 -5.94 -7.07 12.28
C ALA A 66 -6.50 -6.86 13.70
N LYS A 67 -7.30 -7.81 14.21
CA LYS A 67 -7.79 -7.76 15.60
C LYS A 67 -6.66 -7.73 16.62
N GLN A 68 -5.63 -8.54 16.42
CA GLN A 68 -4.43 -8.55 17.28
C GLN A 68 -3.68 -7.23 17.22
N PHE A 69 -3.56 -6.62 16.03
CA PHE A 69 -2.99 -5.28 15.88
C PHE A 69 -3.77 -4.25 16.70
N THR A 70 -5.10 -4.19 16.52
CA THR A 70 -5.97 -3.23 17.22
C THR A 70 -5.94 -3.43 18.74
N GLN A 71 -5.94 -4.67 19.22
CA GLN A 71 -5.86 -4.99 20.65
C GLN A 71 -4.58 -4.45 21.29
N HIS A 72 -3.44 -4.57 20.59
CA HIS A 72 -2.14 -4.15 21.09
C HIS A 72 -1.82 -2.67 20.81
N TRP A 73 -2.53 -2.02 19.89
CA TRP A 73 -2.25 -0.65 19.44
C TRP A 73 -2.10 0.35 20.59
N LYS A 74 -3.02 0.32 21.57
CA LYS A 74 -2.99 1.26 22.71
C LYS A 74 -1.70 1.17 23.53
N ALA A 75 -1.09 -0.02 23.62
CA ALA A 75 0.14 -0.23 24.37
C ALA A 75 1.39 0.30 23.66
N THR A 76 1.29 0.66 22.38
CA THR A 76 2.41 1.18 21.59
C THR A 76 2.76 2.62 21.94
N GLY A 77 1.75 3.41 22.34
CA GLY A 77 1.88 4.85 22.56
C GLY A 77 1.99 5.69 21.29
N TYR A 78 1.86 5.10 20.10
CA TYR A 78 1.80 5.86 18.85
C TYR A 78 0.52 6.71 18.78
N LYS A 79 0.62 7.92 18.22
CA LYS A 79 -0.55 8.80 18.06
C LYS A 79 -1.29 8.53 16.75
N SER A 80 -0.61 7.93 15.77
CA SER A 80 -1.17 7.61 14.45
C SER A 80 -0.38 6.49 13.78
N LEU A 81 -0.94 5.88 12.74
CA LEU A 81 -0.19 4.95 11.87
C LEU A 81 0.98 5.68 11.21
N ARG A 82 0.78 6.94 10.78
CA ARG A 82 1.86 7.77 10.24
C ARG A 82 3.06 7.88 11.19
N ASP A 83 2.81 8.14 12.48
CA ASP A 83 3.86 8.21 13.50
C ASP A 83 4.65 6.89 13.59
N MET A 84 3.98 5.75 13.37
CA MET A 84 4.63 4.44 13.37
C MET A 84 5.44 4.17 12.09
N ILE A 85 4.94 4.57 10.92
CA ILE A 85 5.52 4.21 9.62
C ILE A 85 6.57 5.20 9.09
N ASP A 86 6.50 6.49 9.47
CA ASP A 86 7.42 7.52 8.98
C ASP A 86 8.91 7.16 9.23
N PRO A 87 9.32 6.55 10.36
CA PRO A 87 10.69 6.09 10.55
C PRO A 87 11.12 4.90 9.68
N ILE A 88 10.16 4.16 9.11
CA ILE A 88 10.39 2.94 8.33
C ILE A 88 10.38 3.24 6.84
N SER A 89 9.44 4.08 6.42
CA SER A 89 9.23 4.46 5.03
C SER A 89 8.87 5.94 4.95
N PRO A 90 9.88 6.83 5.07
CA PRO A 90 9.64 8.26 5.11
C PRO A 90 9.22 8.80 3.75
N GLY A 91 8.44 9.88 3.78
CA GLY A 91 8.09 10.67 2.60
C GLY A 91 7.06 9.99 1.71
N TYR A 92 7.30 10.02 0.40
CA TYR A 92 6.31 9.69 -0.63
C TYR A 92 6.61 8.37 -1.36
N GLY A 93 7.53 7.55 -0.83
CA GLY A 93 7.84 6.23 -1.38
C GLY A 93 8.27 6.27 -2.86
N TYR A 94 7.57 5.51 -3.70
CA TYR A 94 7.76 5.52 -5.16
C TYR A 94 6.99 6.62 -5.90
N SER A 95 6.15 7.40 -5.23
CA SER A 95 5.47 8.55 -5.84
C SER A 95 6.48 9.66 -6.19
N LEU A 96 6.08 10.57 -7.06
CA LEU A 96 6.82 11.79 -7.39
C LEU A 96 6.39 12.95 -6.48
N ASP A 97 7.34 13.58 -5.81
CA ASP A 97 7.14 14.83 -5.05
C ASP A 97 7.05 16.06 -5.95
N THR A 98 7.53 15.96 -7.17
CA THR A 98 7.40 16.98 -8.22
C THR A 98 6.21 16.72 -9.13
N ALA A 99 5.25 15.90 -8.72
CA ALA A 99 4.05 15.64 -9.53
C ALA A 99 3.26 16.94 -9.73
N THR A 100 2.67 17.11 -10.92
CA THR A 100 1.73 18.20 -11.17
C THR A 100 0.55 18.06 -10.21
N PRO A 101 0.17 19.14 -9.48
CA PRO A 101 -1.02 19.13 -8.64
C PRO A 101 -2.27 18.71 -9.42
N VAL A 102 -3.14 17.94 -8.76
CA VAL A 102 -4.42 17.49 -9.33
C VAL A 102 -5.55 18.32 -8.72
N ASP A 103 -6.46 18.82 -9.55
CA ASP A 103 -7.69 19.45 -9.06
C ASP A 103 -8.61 18.40 -8.42
N VAL A 104 -8.75 18.50 -7.10
CA VAL A 104 -9.58 17.62 -6.27
C VAL A 104 -10.88 18.29 -5.81
N SER A 105 -11.20 19.49 -6.29
CA SER A 105 -12.37 20.27 -5.85
C SER A 105 -13.71 19.53 -6.05
N SER A 106 -13.79 18.65 -7.05
CA SER A 106 -14.96 17.83 -7.33
C SER A 106 -14.93 16.45 -6.66
N TYR A 107 -13.86 16.11 -5.95
CA TYR A 107 -13.65 14.77 -5.38
C TYR A 107 -14.14 14.72 -3.93
N LYS A 108 -14.76 13.60 -3.58
CA LYS A 108 -15.24 13.31 -2.21
C LYS A 108 -14.62 12.04 -1.63
N GLU A 109 -13.82 11.36 -2.44
CA GLU A 109 -13.27 10.04 -2.16
C GLU A 109 -11.86 9.94 -2.73
N MET A 110 -10.99 9.20 -2.05
CA MET A 110 -9.78 8.62 -2.60
C MET A 110 -10.07 7.20 -3.09
N TRP A 111 -9.53 6.81 -4.24
CA TRP A 111 -9.64 5.45 -4.75
C TRP A 111 -8.30 4.73 -4.67
N TRP A 112 -8.32 3.56 -4.04
CA TRP A 112 -7.19 2.63 -3.96
C TRP A 112 -7.52 1.35 -4.73
N GLN A 113 -6.59 0.82 -5.53
CA GLN A 113 -6.86 -0.42 -6.26
C GLN A 113 -5.61 -1.24 -6.53
N ASN A 114 -5.83 -2.55 -6.66
CA ASN A 114 -4.90 -3.54 -7.15
C ASN A 114 -5.44 -4.12 -8.48
N ASP A 115 -4.70 -3.92 -9.57
CA ASP A 115 -5.16 -4.34 -10.89
C ASP A 115 -4.87 -5.81 -11.21
N GLU A 116 -3.93 -6.44 -10.51
CA GLU A 116 -3.56 -7.85 -10.67
C GLU A 116 -4.68 -8.77 -10.19
N TYR A 117 -5.23 -8.50 -9.00
CA TYR A 117 -6.30 -9.28 -8.40
C TYR A 117 -7.70 -8.69 -8.64
N LYS A 118 -7.81 -7.47 -9.19
CA LYS A 118 -9.08 -6.74 -9.37
C LYS A 118 -9.81 -6.52 -8.04
N GLU A 119 -9.04 -6.15 -7.02
CA GLU A 119 -9.51 -5.87 -5.66
C GLU A 119 -9.09 -4.44 -5.26
N GLY A 120 -9.83 -3.82 -4.34
CA GLY A 120 -9.41 -2.59 -3.68
C GLY A 120 -8.17 -2.84 -2.81
N PHE A 121 -8.40 -3.07 -1.52
CA PHE A 121 -7.41 -3.67 -0.64
C PHE A 121 -7.48 -5.19 -0.78
N LEU A 122 -6.32 -5.86 -0.75
CA LEU A 122 -6.27 -7.31 -0.88
C LEU A 122 -6.91 -7.99 0.33
N ASN A 123 -7.75 -9.00 0.09
CA ASN A 123 -8.41 -9.73 1.18
C ASN A 123 -7.44 -10.44 2.14
N SER A 124 -6.18 -10.65 1.73
CA SER A 124 -5.13 -11.19 2.59
C SER A 124 -4.46 -10.15 3.51
N HIS A 125 -4.78 -8.85 3.37
CA HIS A 125 -4.10 -7.73 4.02
C HIS A 125 -5.03 -6.89 4.90
N HIS A 126 -5.86 -7.56 5.71
CA HIS A 126 -6.67 -6.89 6.73
C HIS A 126 -5.78 -6.07 7.69
N GLY A 127 -6.25 -4.89 8.05
CA GLY A 127 -5.52 -3.98 8.93
C GLY A 127 -5.90 -2.52 8.74
N PRO A 128 -5.38 -1.66 9.61
CA PRO A 128 -5.80 -0.27 9.66
C PRO A 128 -5.14 0.54 8.55
N CYS A 129 -5.78 1.65 8.17
CA CYS A 129 -5.21 2.61 7.24
C CYS A 129 -5.57 4.04 7.63
N GLU A 130 -4.72 4.97 7.19
CA GLU A 130 -4.89 6.40 7.38
C GLU A 130 -4.65 7.15 6.07
N GLY A 131 -5.36 8.24 5.90
CA GLY A 131 -5.15 9.20 4.83
C GLY A 131 -4.68 10.51 5.42
N TRP A 132 -3.72 11.14 4.76
CA TRP A 132 -3.15 12.41 5.19
C TRP A 132 -3.04 13.37 4.01
N ILE A 133 -3.42 14.62 4.25
CA ILE A 133 -3.12 15.76 3.38
C ILE A 133 -2.25 16.70 4.19
N ASP A 134 -1.00 16.87 3.77
CA ASP A 134 0.04 17.55 4.54
C ASP A 134 0.11 17.03 5.98
N ASN A 135 -0.24 17.85 6.97
CA ASN A 135 -0.24 17.49 8.39
C ASN A 135 -1.65 17.22 8.96
N LYS A 136 -2.68 17.15 8.10
CA LYS A 136 -4.06 16.86 8.48
C LYS A 136 -4.39 15.42 8.12
N MET A 137 -4.72 14.61 9.12
CA MET A 137 -5.35 13.32 8.90
C MET A 137 -6.77 13.55 8.35
N VAL A 138 -7.08 12.93 7.21
CA VAL A 138 -8.36 13.09 6.50
C VAL A 138 -9.26 11.87 6.62
N PHE A 139 -8.71 10.72 6.97
CA PHE A 139 -9.46 9.55 7.42
C PHE A 139 -8.58 8.60 8.25
N HIS A 140 -9.23 7.76 9.05
CA HIS A 140 -8.64 6.63 9.77
C HIS A 140 -9.69 5.52 9.89
N TYR A 141 -9.28 4.28 9.64
CA TYR A 141 -10.10 3.09 9.84
C TYR A 141 -9.28 1.94 10.41
N ASP A 142 -9.90 1.11 11.26
CA ASP A 142 -9.24 -0.01 11.94
C ASP A 142 -9.03 -1.22 11.01
N ASP A 143 -9.86 -1.39 9.98
CA ASP A 143 -9.75 -2.46 8.98
C ASP A 143 -10.29 -2.01 7.61
N CYS A 144 -9.39 -1.58 6.72
CA CYS A 144 -9.79 -0.97 5.45
C CYS A 144 -10.25 -1.98 4.40
N VAL A 145 -9.82 -3.24 4.52
CA VAL A 145 -10.33 -4.32 3.66
C VAL A 145 -11.81 -4.56 3.99
N ALA A 146 -12.14 -4.63 5.28
CA ALA A 146 -13.51 -4.85 5.72
C ALA A 146 -14.43 -3.65 5.40
N GLU A 147 -13.93 -2.43 5.57
CA GLU A 147 -14.72 -1.21 5.35
C GLU A 147 -14.94 -0.90 3.85
N PHE A 148 -13.95 -1.18 3.00
CA PHE A 148 -13.98 -0.81 1.58
C PHE A 148 -13.73 -2.02 0.64
N PRO A 149 -14.66 -2.99 0.56
CA PRO A 149 -14.46 -4.24 -0.17
C PRO A 149 -14.57 -4.10 -1.71
N SER A 150 -14.83 -2.92 -2.23
CA SER A 150 -15.02 -2.69 -3.67
C SER A 150 -13.71 -2.63 -4.46
N TYR A 151 -13.79 -2.79 -5.78
CA TYR A 151 -12.71 -2.46 -6.72
C TYR A 151 -13.16 -1.34 -7.68
N PRO A 152 -12.53 -0.15 -7.65
CA PRO A 152 -11.56 0.29 -6.65
C PRO A 152 -12.18 0.39 -5.24
N ALA A 153 -11.35 0.37 -4.19
CA ALA A 153 -11.75 0.73 -2.84
C ALA A 153 -12.03 2.24 -2.82
N LYS A 154 -13.23 2.65 -2.43
CA LYS A 154 -13.65 4.07 -2.44
C LYS A 154 -13.72 4.59 -1.01
N ILE A 155 -12.69 5.35 -0.62
CA ILE A 155 -12.51 5.81 0.75
C ILE A 155 -12.97 7.27 0.82
N PRO A 156 -13.99 7.63 1.62
CA PRO A 156 -14.37 9.02 1.82
C PRO A 156 -13.16 9.85 2.25
N THR A 157 -12.95 10.99 1.62
CA THR A 157 -11.75 11.82 1.86
C THR A 157 -12.09 13.29 1.75
N ASP A 158 -11.76 14.04 2.79
CA ASP A 158 -11.94 15.49 2.84
C ASP A 158 -10.73 16.22 2.23
N TYR A 159 -10.90 16.72 1.01
CA TYR A 159 -9.89 17.51 0.30
C TYR A 159 -9.95 19.02 0.60
N SER A 160 -10.74 19.47 1.58
CA SER A 160 -10.91 20.91 1.88
C SER A 160 -9.63 21.63 2.27
N SER A 161 -8.59 20.90 2.69
CA SER A 161 -7.27 21.48 2.99
C SER A 161 -6.40 21.72 1.76
N CYS A 162 -6.74 21.18 0.59
CA CYS A 162 -6.02 21.43 -0.64
C CYS A 162 -6.34 22.85 -1.15
N LYS A 163 -5.32 23.70 -1.22
CA LYS A 163 -5.48 25.13 -1.58
C LYS A 163 -5.24 25.45 -3.05
N GLY A 164 -4.80 24.47 -3.85
CA GLY A 164 -4.65 24.62 -5.31
C GLY A 164 -3.48 25.51 -5.72
N ASP A 165 -2.33 25.38 -5.04
CA ASP A 165 -1.07 26.03 -5.41
C ASP A 165 -0.20 25.10 -6.28
#